data_AF-A0A2K8KSS0-F1
#
_entry.id   AF-A0A2K8KSS0-F1
#
_cell.length_a   1.000
_cell.length_b   1.000
_cell.length_c   1.000
_cell.angle_alpha   90.00
_cell.angle_beta   90.00
_cell.angle_gamma   90.00
#
_symmetry.space_group_name_H-M   'P 1'
#
loop_
_entity.id
_entity.type
_entity.pdbx_description
1 polymer ?
#
loop_
_entity_poly.entity_id
_entity_poly.type
_entity_poly.pdbx_seq_one_letter_code
_entity_poly.pdbx_strand_id
1 'polypeptide(L)'
;MEINTGSILSYQKNQNMAANVAQNGAVTAVTGGAANAPSLQSDNVSISNRRDIFNWVAATFPVSSQEPASISRASQSLYDYQILNFSDLSTINQMISEDSETPMISRIEANLQNSMSYQQQQNLSRIYQVFRTLAAAE
;
A
#
# COMPACT_ATOMS: atom_id res chain seq x y z
N MET A 1 8.25 -5.85 37.23
CA MET A 1 7.95 -5.15 35.96
C MET A 1 6.61 -5.66 35.50
N GLU A 2 5.55 -4.90 35.80
CA GLU A 2 4.18 -5.24 35.41
C GLU A 2 3.94 -4.71 33.99
N ILE A 3 3.61 -5.62 33.07
CA ILE A 3 3.26 -5.26 31.71
C ILE A 3 1.81 -4.80 31.73
N ASN A 4 1.61 -3.50 31.52
CA ASN A 4 0.31 -2.83 31.46
C ASN A 4 -0.49 -3.33 30.24
N THR A 5 -1.42 -4.25 30.47
CA THR A 5 -2.26 -4.92 29.46
C THR A 5 -3.54 -4.17 29.11
N GLY A 6 -3.70 -2.92 29.58
CA GLY A 6 -4.91 -2.12 29.36
C GLY A 6 -5.22 -1.79 27.90
N SER A 7 -4.23 -1.80 27.00
CA SER A 7 -4.37 -1.32 25.62
C SER A 7 -4.94 -2.36 24.64
N ILE A 8 -4.98 -3.64 25.02
CA ILE A 8 -5.34 -4.73 24.09
C ILE A 8 -6.86 -4.99 24.07
N LEU A 9 -7.59 -4.59 25.11
CA LEU A 9 -9.02 -4.89 25.25
C LEU A 9 -9.95 -3.93 24.50
N SER A 10 -9.46 -2.80 23.98
CA SER A 10 -10.29 -1.81 23.27
C SER A 10 -10.64 -2.24 21.84
N TYR A 11 -9.77 -3.03 21.19
CA TYR A 11 -9.93 -3.36 19.77
C TYR A 11 -11.02 -4.42 19.48
N GLN A 12 -11.42 -5.21 20.49
CA GLN A 12 -12.44 -6.25 20.30
C GLN A 12 -13.87 -5.75 20.48
N LYS A 13 -14.11 -4.59 21.10
CA LYS A 13 -15.48 -4.15 21.42
C LYS A 13 -16.21 -3.49 20.24
N ASN A 14 -15.50 -3.03 19.21
CA ASN A 14 -16.11 -2.31 18.08
C ASN A 14 -16.42 -3.16 16.84
N GLN A 15 -16.07 -4.46 16.80
CA GLN A 15 -16.38 -5.30 15.64
C GLN A 15 -17.74 -6.01 15.73
N ASN A 16 -18.45 -5.92 16.86
CA ASN A 16 -19.65 -6.73 17.09
C ASN A 16 -20.98 -5.93 17.15
N MET A 17 -21.01 -4.68 16.68
CA MET A 17 -22.24 -3.85 16.64
C MET A 17 -22.79 -3.61 15.22
N ALA A 18 -22.40 -4.43 14.23
CA ALA A 18 -22.92 -4.33 12.86
C ALA A 18 -23.88 -5.49 12.49
N ALA A 19 -24.51 -6.13 13.48
CA ALA A 19 -25.62 -7.04 13.26
C ALA A 19 -26.93 -6.33 13.63
N ASN A 20 -27.85 -6.23 12.66
CA ASN A 20 -29.14 -5.52 12.63
C ASN A 20 -29.01 -4.04 12.22
N VAL A 21 -29.63 -3.50 11.17
CA VAL A 21 -31.00 -3.72 10.65
C VAL A 21 -31.01 -3.40 9.14
N ALA A 22 -31.63 -4.26 8.34
CA ALA A 22 -32.06 -3.94 6.99
C ALA A 22 -33.33 -3.08 7.04
N GLN A 23 -33.37 -1.94 6.34
CA GLN A 23 -34.65 -1.39 5.87
C GLN A 23 -34.48 -0.49 4.64
N ASN A 24 -35.10 -0.94 3.55
CA ASN A 24 -35.46 -0.19 2.35
C ASN A 24 -36.51 0.87 2.72
N GLY A 25 -36.36 2.12 2.25
CA GLY A 25 -37.38 3.15 2.40
C GLY A 25 -37.04 4.41 1.59
N ALA A 26 -37.89 4.74 0.63
CA ALA A 26 -37.73 5.80 -0.37
C ALA A 26 -38.03 7.22 0.16
N VAL A 27 -37.28 8.20 -0.36
CA VAL A 27 -37.62 9.60 -0.75
C VAL A 27 -38.41 10.49 0.24
N THR A 28 -37.91 11.70 0.55
CA THR A 28 -38.43 13.04 0.12
C THR A 28 -37.76 14.18 0.91
N ALA A 29 -37.67 15.33 0.22
CA ALA A 29 -36.91 16.56 0.41
C ALA A 29 -37.26 17.51 1.60
N VAL A 30 -36.22 18.29 1.98
CA VAL A 30 -36.19 19.75 2.30
C VAL A 30 -36.78 20.24 3.63
N THR A 31 -35.91 20.75 4.53
CA THR A 31 -35.77 22.20 4.89
C THR A 31 -34.88 22.42 6.12
N GLY A 32 -34.00 23.42 6.02
CA GLY A 32 -33.77 24.42 7.08
C GLY A 32 -33.19 23.97 8.43
N GLY A 33 -31.89 24.16 8.61
CA GLY A 33 -31.27 24.17 9.93
C GLY A 33 -29.76 24.25 9.83
N ALA A 34 -29.20 25.41 10.14
CA ALA A 34 -27.77 25.60 10.32
C ALA A 34 -27.29 24.73 11.49
N ALA A 35 -26.87 23.52 11.19
CA ALA A 35 -26.03 22.71 12.06
C ALA A 35 -24.65 22.71 11.41
N ASN A 36 -23.65 23.23 12.11
CA ASN A 36 -22.25 22.93 11.82
C ASN A 36 -22.11 21.41 11.88
N ALA A 37 -22.30 20.76 10.73
CA ALA A 37 -22.02 19.36 10.57
C ALA A 37 -20.54 19.20 10.89
N PRO A 38 -20.13 18.22 11.73
CA PRO A 38 -18.73 17.86 11.78
C PRO A 38 -18.31 17.58 10.35
N SER A 39 -17.36 18.36 9.83
CA SER A 39 -16.77 18.03 8.55
C SER A 39 -16.06 16.71 8.78
N LEU A 40 -16.72 15.62 8.40
CA LEU A 40 -16.03 14.40 8.05
C LEU A 40 -15.15 14.83 6.89
N GLN A 41 -13.94 15.27 7.22
CA GLN A 41 -12.84 15.27 6.30
C GLN A 41 -12.63 13.78 6.04
N SER A 42 -13.46 13.22 5.15
CA SER A 42 -13.20 11.93 4.54
C SER A 42 -11.76 12.04 4.11
N ASP A 43 -10.92 11.20 4.70
CA ASP A 43 -9.53 11.09 4.34
C ASP A 43 -9.51 10.53 2.93
N ASN A 44 -9.69 11.47 2.00
CA ASN A 44 -9.84 11.25 0.60
C ASN A 44 -8.40 11.05 0.14
N VAL A 45 -7.84 9.89 0.44
CA VAL A 45 -6.69 9.36 -0.28
C VAL A 45 -7.21 9.09 -1.68
N SER A 46 -7.34 10.18 -2.44
CA SER A 46 -7.73 10.18 -3.83
C SER A 46 -6.68 9.37 -4.56
N ILE A 47 -7.12 8.52 -5.47
CA ILE A 47 -6.27 7.79 -6.41
C ILE A 47 -5.29 8.75 -7.13
N SER A 48 -5.63 10.05 -7.23
CA SER A 48 -4.73 11.12 -7.69
C SER A 48 -3.41 11.19 -6.92
N ASN A 49 -3.41 11.12 -5.58
CA ASN A 49 -2.20 11.27 -4.78
C ASN A 49 -1.22 10.10 -5.02
N ARG A 50 -1.73 8.88 -5.17
CA ARG A 50 -0.87 7.71 -5.46
C ARG A 50 -0.20 7.83 -6.82
N ARG A 51 -0.94 8.29 -7.83
CA ARG A 51 -0.37 8.51 -9.17
C ARG A 51 0.73 9.58 -9.13
N ASP A 52 0.50 10.68 -8.43
CA ASP A 52 1.49 11.75 -8.28
C ASP A 52 2.75 11.27 -7.55
N ILE A 53 2.58 10.43 -6.53
CA ILE A 53 3.71 9.77 -5.84
C ILE A 53 4.47 8.86 -6.81
N PHE A 54 3.79 8.01 -7.59
CA PHE A 54 4.46 7.17 -8.59
C PHE A 54 5.23 7.98 -9.61
N ASN A 55 4.64 9.04 -10.16
CA ASN A 55 5.31 9.93 -11.11
C ASN A 55 6.52 10.62 -10.48
N TRP A 56 6.40 11.09 -9.23
CA TRP A 56 7.50 11.72 -8.51
C TRP A 56 8.64 10.73 -8.21
N VAL A 57 8.32 9.52 -7.75
CA VAL A 57 9.32 8.47 -7.50
C VAL A 57 10.01 8.07 -8.81
N ALA A 58 9.26 7.87 -9.89
CA ALA A 58 9.80 7.52 -11.21
C ALA A 58 10.75 8.60 -11.75
N ALA A 59 10.36 9.87 -11.63
CA ALA A 59 11.19 11.01 -12.07
C ALA A 59 12.45 11.20 -11.20
N THR A 60 12.38 10.89 -9.91
CA THR A 60 13.50 11.10 -8.96
C THR A 60 14.46 9.91 -8.93
N PHE A 61 13.93 8.70 -9.07
CA PHE A 61 14.67 7.44 -8.95
C PHE A 61 14.28 6.51 -10.12
N PRO A 62 14.89 6.68 -11.30
CA PRO A 62 14.59 5.84 -12.44
C PRO A 62 14.97 4.39 -12.14
N VAL A 63 13.97 3.52 -12.02
CA VAL A 63 14.14 2.07 -11.77
C VAL A 63 14.61 1.32 -13.01
N SER A 64 14.53 1.94 -14.19
CA SER A 64 15.22 1.49 -15.41
C SER A 64 16.75 1.51 -15.29
N SER A 65 17.33 2.31 -14.39
CA SER A 65 18.79 2.41 -14.22
C SER A 65 19.47 1.13 -13.69
N GLN A 66 18.69 0.17 -13.17
CA GLN A 66 19.15 -1.07 -12.53
C GLN A 66 20.10 -0.87 -11.33
N GLU A 67 20.42 0.37 -10.96
CA GLU A 67 21.31 0.65 -9.85
C GLU A 67 20.65 0.24 -8.52
N PRO A 68 21.30 -0.63 -7.72
CA PRO A 68 20.81 -1.04 -6.41
C PRO A 68 20.42 0.13 -5.50
N ALA A 69 21.20 1.21 -5.53
CA ALA A 69 20.94 2.41 -4.73
C ALA A 69 19.67 3.14 -5.16
N SER A 70 19.41 3.23 -6.46
CA SER A 70 18.20 3.84 -7.02
C SER A 70 16.96 3.02 -6.67
N ILE A 71 17.04 1.70 -6.83
CA ILE A 71 15.94 0.79 -6.45
C ILE A 71 15.67 0.86 -4.95
N SER A 72 16.71 0.90 -4.11
CA SER A 72 16.58 1.01 -2.65
C SER A 72 15.94 2.33 -2.21
N ARG A 73 16.32 3.46 -2.83
CA ARG A 73 15.70 4.77 -2.54
C ARG A 73 14.26 4.85 -3.03
N ALA A 74 13.97 4.28 -4.20
CA ALA A 74 12.61 4.17 -4.71
C ALA A 74 11.73 3.32 -3.78
N SER A 75 12.20 2.15 -3.36
CA SER A 75 11.44 1.27 -2.47
C SER A 75 11.23 1.86 -1.08
N GLN A 76 12.23 2.58 -0.53
CA GLN A 76 12.06 3.34 0.71
C GLN A 76 11.00 4.43 0.57
N SER A 77 11.03 5.20 -0.53
CA SER A 77 10.03 6.24 -0.77
C SER A 77 8.62 5.66 -0.88
N LEU A 78 8.46 4.55 -1.60
CA LEU A 78 7.17 3.86 -1.73
C LEU A 78 6.69 3.27 -0.38
N TYR A 79 7.60 2.90 0.51
CA TYR A 79 7.26 2.49 1.88
C TYR A 79 6.79 3.67 2.74
N ASP A 80 7.48 4.82 2.67
CA ASP A 80 7.12 6.03 3.43
C ASP A 80 5.70 6.52 3.08
N TYR A 81 5.30 6.36 1.81
CA TYR A 81 3.94 6.65 1.33
C TYR A 81 2.94 5.49 1.47
N GLN A 82 3.30 4.42 2.21
CA GLN A 82 2.45 3.26 2.48
C GLN A 82 1.96 2.52 1.21
N ILE A 83 2.68 2.66 0.10
CA ILE A 83 2.43 1.90 -1.14
C ILE A 83 3.01 0.49 -0.98
N LEU A 84 4.18 0.39 -0.34
CA LEU A 84 4.79 -0.85 0.09
C LEU A 84 4.71 -0.98 1.60
N ASN A 85 4.71 -2.22 2.09
CA ASN A 85 4.84 -2.51 3.52
C ASN A 85 6.26 -3.03 3.85
N PHE A 86 6.51 -3.27 5.13
CA PHE A 86 7.83 -3.73 5.59
C PHE A 86 8.23 -5.08 4.99
N SER A 87 7.28 -6.00 4.79
CA SER A 87 7.54 -7.31 4.17
C SER A 87 7.96 -7.16 2.71
N ASP A 88 7.36 -6.21 1.98
CA ASP A 88 7.77 -5.89 0.61
C ASP A 88 9.21 -5.39 0.58
N LEU A 89 9.52 -4.42 1.44
CA LEU A 89 10.85 -3.79 1.52
C LEU A 89 11.93 -4.83 1.83
N SER A 90 11.66 -5.74 2.77
CA SER A 90 12.57 -6.84 3.09
C SER A 90 12.81 -7.75 1.88
N THR A 91 11.76 -8.09 1.14
CA THR A 91 11.86 -8.98 -0.04
C THR A 91 12.63 -8.28 -1.16
N ILE A 92 12.38 -6.99 -1.39
CA ILE A 92 13.11 -6.17 -2.35
C ILE A 92 14.59 -6.10 -2.02
N ASN A 93 14.95 -5.82 -0.76
CA ASN A 93 16.35 -5.74 -0.34
C ASN A 93 17.08 -7.08 -0.49
N GLN A 94 16.39 -8.19 -0.29
CA GLN A 94 16.92 -9.53 -0.54
C GLN A 94 17.23 -9.71 -2.04
N MET A 95 16.28 -9.40 -2.92
CA MET A 95 16.45 -9.50 -4.39
C MET A 95 17.49 -8.55 -4.97
N ILE A 96 17.73 -7.39 -4.34
CA ILE A 96 18.78 -6.45 -4.73
C ILE A 96 20.17 -7.02 -4.41
N SER A 97 20.28 -7.83 -3.35
CA SER A 97 21.56 -8.36 -2.87
C SER A 97 22.04 -9.60 -3.63
N GLU A 98 21.14 -10.31 -4.32
CA GLU A 98 21.41 -11.61 -4.96
C GLU A 98 22.00 -11.50 -6.37
N ASP A 99 21.65 -10.45 -7.10
CA ASP A 99 22.07 -10.21 -8.48
C ASP A 99 22.01 -8.70 -8.71
N SER A 100 22.88 -8.08 -9.50
CA SER A 100 22.76 -6.66 -9.88
C SER A 100 22.56 -6.46 -11.39
N GLU A 101 22.72 -7.52 -12.19
CA GLU A 101 22.75 -7.45 -13.66
C GLU A 101 21.38 -7.67 -14.29
N THR A 102 20.49 -8.41 -13.62
CA THR A 102 19.13 -8.64 -14.12
C THR A 102 18.21 -7.46 -13.76
N PRO A 103 17.33 -6.94 -14.63
CA PRO A 103 16.35 -5.93 -14.25
C PRO A 103 15.45 -6.39 -13.09
N MET A 104 15.11 -5.48 -12.17
CA MET A 104 14.32 -5.81 -10.97
C MET A 104 12.97 -6.49 -11.31
N ILE A 105 12.27 -5.99 -12.33
CA ILE A 105 11.00 -6.58 -12.79
C ILE A 105 11.18 -8.05 -13.21
N SER A 106 12.26 -8.35 -13.93
CA SER A 106 12.58 -9.70 -14.39
C SER A 106 12.95 -10.63 -13.22
N ARG A 107 13.63 -10.12 -12.19
CA ARG A 107 13.91 -10.89 -10.96
C ARG A 107 12.63 -11.22 -10.20
N ILE A 108 11.71 -10.27 -10.08
CA ILE A 108 10.42 -10.48 -9.41
C ILE A 108 9.62 -11.55 -10.16
N GLU A 109 9.62 -11.49 -11.50
CA GLU A 109 8.93 -12.48 -12.34
C GLU A 109 9.53 -13.89 -12.21
N ALA A 110 10.86 -14.00 -12.22
CA ALA A 110 11.53 -15.27 -11.98
C ALA A 110 11.21 -15.85 -10.59
N ASN A 111 11.19 -15.00 -9.55
CA ASN A 111 10.83 -15.42 -8.20
C ASN A 111 9.34 -15.81 -8.09
N LEU A 112 8.44 -15.13 -8.81
CA LEU A 112 7.02 -15.48 -8.86
C LEU A 112 6.80 -16.89 -9.43
N GLN A 113 7.49 -17.23 -10.52
CA GLN A 113 7.37 -18.54 -11.17
C GLN A 113 7.90 -19.67 -10.29
N ASN A 114 8.93 -19.41 -9.47
CA ASN A 114 9.55 -20.40 -8.59
C ASN A 114 8.93 -20.46 -7.18
N SER A 115 8.00 -19.55 -6.85
CA SER A 115 7.40 -19.47 -5.51
C SER A 115 6.38 -20.58 -5.29
N MET A 116 6.60 -21.43 -4.28
CA MET A 116 5.68 -22.50 -3.90
C MET A 116 4.64 -22.09 -2.84
N SER A 117 4.86 -20.96 -2.13
CA SER A 117 3.96 -20.47 -1.08
C SER A 117 2.98 -19.42 -1.61
N TYR A 118 1.69 -19.56 -1.27
CA TYR A 118 0.66 -18.58 -1.62
C TYR A 118 0.95 -17.18 -1.07
N GLN A 119 1.42 -17.08 0.18
CA GLN A 119 1.76 -15.78 0.78
C GLN A 119 2.92 -15.10 0.05
N GLN A 120 3.92 -15.89 -0.37
CA GLN A 120 5.06 -15.39 -1.12
C GLN A 120 4.63 -14.91 -2.51
N GLN A 121 3.77 -15.67 -3.20
CA GLN A 121 3.20 -15.27 -4.49
C GLN A 121 2.38 -13.98 -4.38
N GLN A 122 1.58 -13.81 -3.33
CA GLN A 122 0.81 -12.59 -3.10
C GLN A 122 1.71 -11.38 -2.87
N ASN A 123 2.75 -11.55 -2.03
CA ASN A 123 3.73 -10.51 -1.76
C ASN A 123 4.47 -10.10 -3.05
N LEU A 124 5.03 -11.06 -3.77
CA LEU A 124 5.74 -10.79 -5.02
C LEU A 124 4.83 -10.22 -6.12
N SER A 125 3.56 -10.64 -6.20
CA SER A 125 2.60 -10.08 -7.17
C SER A 125 2.31 -8.62 -6.89
N ARG A 126 2.21 -8.23 -5.61
CA ARG A 126 2.06 -6.83 -5.22
C ARG A 126 3.30 -6.03 -5.60
N ILE A 127 4.49 -6.52 -5.24
CA ILE A 127 5.77 -5.87 -5.60
C ILE A 127 5.86 -5.70 -7.13
N TYR A 128 5.53 -6.75 -7.88
CA TYR A 128 5.52 -6.74 -9.34
C TYR A 128 4.61 -5.65 -9.90
N GLN A 129 3.38 -5.55 -9.41
CA GLN A 129 2.43 -4.51 -9.84
C GLN A 129 2.98 -3.11 -9.58
N VAL A 130 3.53 -2.87 -8.38
CA VAL A 130 4.11 -1.57 -8.01
C VAL A 130 5.27 -1.20 -8.93
N PHE A 131 6.21 -2.11 -9.18
CA PHE A 131 7.35 -1.86 -10.07
C PHE A 131 6.94 -1.72 -11.53
N ARG A 132 5.91 -2.44 -12.01
CA ARG A 132 5.35 -2.21 -13.35
C ARG A 132 4.69 -0.85 -13.47
N THR A 133 3.94 -0.41 -12.47
CA THR A 133 3.32 0.92 -12.46
C THR A 133 4.39 2.00 -12.45
N LEU A 134 5.46 1.81 -11.67
CA LEU A 134 6.58 2.75 -11.62
C LEU A 134 7.30 2.84 -12.98
N ALA A 135 7.61 1.70 -13.60
CA ALA A 135 8.22 1.66 -14.93
C ALA A 135 7.31 2.21 -16.06
N ALA A 136 5.99 2.22 -15.85
CA ALA A 136 5.04 2.84 -16.79
C ALA A 136 4.84 4.35 -16.56
N ALA A 137 5.33 4.87 -15.44
CA ALA A 137 5.29 6.29 -15.09
C ALA A 137 6.58 7.04 -15.45
N GLU A 138 7.65 6.31 -15.79
CA GLU A 138 8.85 6.81 -16.46
C GLU A 138 8.56 7.17 -17.93
#